data_AF-A0A485JMN9-F1
#
_entry.id   AF-A0A485JMN9-F1
#
_cell.length_a   1.000
_cell.length_b   1.000
_cell.length_c   1.000
_cell.angle_alpha   90.00
_cell.angle_beta   90.00
_cell.angle_gamma   90.00
#
_symmetry.space_group_name_H-M   'P 1'
#
loop_
_entity.id
_entity.type
_entity.pdbx_description
1 polymer ?
#
loop_
_entity_poly.entity_id
_entity_poly.type
_entity_poly.pdbx_seq_one_letter_code
_entity_poly.pdbx_strand_id
1 'polypeptide(L)' 'MKKSWRNNVEFYLIGLLVLTVAAFSITMPEIFWSISNFQSVASQMPCWAFWRWLWR' A
#
# COMPACT_ATOMS: atom_id res chain seq x y z
N MET A 1 -16.14 -7.89 -25.45
CA MET A 1 -16.13 -7.22 -24.13
C MET A 1 -14.74 -7.28 -23.46
N LYS A 2 -13.70 -6.59 -23.95
CA LYS A 2 -12.33 -6.81 -23.41
C LYS A 2 -11.44 -5.56 -23.21
N LYS A 3 -11.84 -4.36 -23.68
CA LYS A 3 -10.97 -3.18 -23.65
C LYS A 3 -11.32 -2.17 -22.54
N SER A 4 -12.60 -1.88 -22.29
CA SER A 4 -13.00 -0.91 -21.24
C SER A 4 -12.75 -1.41 -19.82
N TRP A 5 -12.98 -2.71 -19.56
CA TRP A 5 -12.82 -3.27 -18.21
C TRP A 5 -11.36 -3.20 -17.74
N ARG A 6 -10.41 -3.53 -18.63
CA ARG A 6 -8.96 -3.49 -18.36
C ARG A 6 -8.47 -2.09 -17.99
N ASN A 7 -9.07 -1.05 -18.59
CA ASN A 7 -8.71 0.35 -18.32
C ASN A 7 -9.21 0.85 -16.96
N ASN A 8 -10.19 0.18 -16.35
CA ASN A 8 -10.72 0.58 -15.04
C ASN A 8 -10.17 -0.27 -13.89
N VAL A 9 -9.39 -1.33 -14.18
CA VAL A 9 -8.82 -2.19 -13.13
C VAL A 9 -7.96 -1.38 -12.17
N GLU A 10 -7.10 -0.49 -12.67
CA GLU A 10 -6.27 0.38 -11.82
C GLU A 10 -7.14 1.27 -10.92
N PHE A 11 -8.21 1.85 -11.47
CA PHE A 11 -9.14 2.67 -10.69
C PHE A 11 -9.81 1.87 -9.57
N TYR A 12 -10.28 0.65 -9.86
CA TYR A 12 -10.88 -0.22 -8.84
C TYR A 12 -9.87 -0.71 -7.81
N LEU A 13 -8.64 -1.02 -8.22
CA LEU A 13 -7.58 -1.43 -7.30
C LEU A 13 -7.16 -0.27 -6.38
N ILE A 14 -7.05 0.95 -6.90
CA ILE A 14 -6.78 2.14 -6.09
C ILE A 14 -7.95 2.39 -5.12
N GLY A 15 -9.19 2.31 -5.60
CA GLY A 15 -10.37 2.44 -4.74
C GLY A 15 -10.40 1.40 -3.63
N LEU A 16 -10.10 0.15 -3.95
CA LEU A 16 -10.02 -0.95 -2.97
C LEU A 16 -8.89 -0.71 -1.96
N LEU A 17 -7.73 -0.22 -2.41
CA LEU A 17 -6.60 0.12 -1.54
C LEU A 17 -7.00 1.21 -0.54
N VAL A 18 -7.60 2.30 -1.03
CA VAL A 18 -8.06 3.42 -0.17
C VAL A 18 -9.08 2.94 0.86
N LEU A 19 -10.07 2.15 0.44
CA LEU A 19 -11.08 1.60 1.35
C LEU A 19 -10.44 0.71 2.42
N THR A 20 -9.48 -0.13 2.02
CA THR A 20 -8.77 -1.03 2.93
C THR A 20 -7.97 -0.24 3.96
N VAL A 21 -7.17 0.74 3.52
CA VAL A 21 -6.39 1.62 4.40
C VAL A 21 -7.30 2.36 5.38
N ALA A 22 -8.42 2.92 4.90
CA ALA A 22 -9.36 3.64 5.74
C ALA A 22 -10.02 2.73 6.80
N ALA A 23 -10.47 1.53 6.40
CA ALA A 23 -11.09 0.57 7.31
C ALA A 23 -10.11 0.17 8.43
N PHE A 24 -8.90 -0.28 8.08
CA PHE A 24 -7.91 -0.72 9.07
C PHE A 24 -7.40 0.42 9.97
N SER A 25 -7.31 1.64 9.42
CA SER A 25 -6.97 2.84 10.21
C SER A 25 -7.97 3.13 11.31
N ILE A 26 -9.26 2.81 11.09
CA ILE A 26 -10.33 3.04 12.08
C ILE A 26 -10.47 1.85 13.02
N THR A 27 -10.44 0.62 12.49
CA THR A 27 -10.74 -0.58 13.29
C THR A 27 -9.58 -1.04 14.17
N MET A 28 -8.33 -0.74 13.81
CA MET A 28 -7.14 -1.17 14.55
C MET A 28 -5.96 -0.18 14.44
N PRO A 29 -6.14 1.09 14.85
CA PRO A 29 -5.18 2.17 14.61
C PRO A 29 -3.78 1.87 15.17
N GLU A 30 -3.69 1.34 16.39
CA GLU A 30 -2.41 1.06 17.07
C GLU A 30 -1.56 0.00 16.37
N ILE A 31 -2.22 -0.95 15.68
CA ILE A 31 -1.55 -2.04 14.97
C ILE A 31 -1.22 -1.58 13.54
N PHE A 32 -2.19 -0.97 12.86
CA PHE A 32 -2.04 -0.58 11.46
C PHE A 32 -1.01 0.54 11.28
N TRP A 33 -0.97 1.51 12.20
CA TRP A 33 0.01 2.61 12.20
C TRP A 33 1.26 2.32 13.04
N SER A 34 1.47 1.07 13.44
CA SER A 34 2.62 0.69 14.25
C SER A 34 3.94 0.90 13.51
N ILE A 35 4.84 1.68 14.12
CA ILE A 35 6.20 1.92 13.63
C ILE A 35 6.96 0.60 13.44
N SER A 36 6.79 -0.39 14.33
CA SER A 36 7.48 -1.68 14.24
C SER A 36 7.05 -2.49 13.02
N ASN A 37 5.78 -2.38 12.61
CA ASN A 37 5.27 -3.02 11.41
C ASN A 37 5.87 -2.39 10.15
N PHE A 38 5.93 -1.05 10.09
CA PHE A 38 6.58 -0.35 8.98
C PHE A 38 8.08 -0.66 8.89
N GLN A 39 8.78 -0.72 10.02
CA GLN A 39 10.19 -1.10 10.07
C GLN A 39 10.43 -2.53 9.60
N SER A 40 9.56 -3.47 10.00
CA SER A 40 9.63 -4.86 9.54
C SER A 40 9.47 -4.96 8.02
N VAL A 41 8.53 -4.22 7.42
CA VAL A 41 8.37 -4.18 5.96
C VAL A 41 9.56 -3.50 5.29
N ALA A 42 10.04 -2.37 5.82
CA ALA A 42 11.19 -1.66 5.28
C ALA A 42 12.47 -2.52 5.30
N SER A 43 12.66 -3.33 6.34
CA SER A 43 13.81 -4.26 6.45
C SER A 43 13.79 -5.39 5.43
N GLN A 44 12.62 -5.71 4.84
CA GLN A 44 12.48 -6.73 3.81
C GLN A 44 12.74 -6.18 2.41
N MET A 45 12.81 -4.86 2.25
CA MET A 45 13.15 -4.24 0.97
C MET A 45 14.66 -4.37 0.72
N PRO A 46 15.09 -4.80 -0.48
CA PRO A 46 16.50 -4.78 -0.84
C PRO A 46 17.09 -3.38 -0.63
N CYS A 47 18.29 -3.24 -0.06
CA CYS A 47 18.90 -1.94 0.24
C CYS A 47 18.85 -0.96 -0.95
N TRP A 48 19.07 -1.45 -2.17
CA TRP A 48 19.04 -0.65 -3.39
C TRP A 48 17.62 -0.13 -3.74
N ALA A 49 16.59 -0.90 -3.42
CA ALA A 49 15.20 -0.50 -3.60
C ALA A 49 14.76 0.54 -2.55
N PHE A 50 15.22 0.40 -1.29
CA PHE A 50 14.99 1.38 -0.23
C PHE A 50 15.62 2.74 -0.58
N TRP A 51 16.90 2.76 -0.97
CA TRP A 51 17.59 3.98 -1.39
C TRP A 51 16.95 4.65 -2.61
N ARG A 52 16.41 3.85 -3.55
CA ARG A 52 15.73 4.37 -4.74
C ARG A 52 14.34 4.95 -4.46
N TRP A 53 13.69 4.51 -3.38
CA TRP A 53 12.39 5.01 -2.95
C TRP A 53 12.52 6.27 -2.07
N LEU A 54 13.61 6.38 -1.30
CA LEU A 54 13.90 7.57 -0.48
C LEU A 54 14.35 8.78 -1.31
N TRP A 55 15.00 8.55 -2.47
CA TRP A 55 15.57 9.60 -3.33
C TRP A 55 14.67 9.97 -4.52
N ARG A 56 13.38 9.63 -4.45
CA ARG A 56 12.34 9.97 -5.44
C ARG A 56 11.22 10.75 -4.77
#